data_AF-R8BAS8-F1
#
_entry.id   AF-R8BAS8-F1
#
_cell.length_a   1.000
_cell.length_b   1.000
_cell.length_c   1.000
_cell.angle_alpha   90.00
_cell.angle_beta   90.00
_cell.angle_gamma   90.00
#
_symmetry.space_group_name_H-M   'P 1'
#
loop_
_entity.id
_entity.type
_entity.pdbx_description
1 polymer ?
#
loop_
_entity_poly.entity_id
_entity_poly.type
_entity_poly.pdbx_seq_one_letter_code
_entity_poly.pdbx_strand_id
1 'polypeptide(L)'
;MLSPQQQYRLTSSFDPDETTGGFAHGADPFLTSHNGIKIYGIPKRPAIPVQPQVHILGRGPLPQEHYGFPPDFEVQGIDHEDFHLPPHIPSEERESGASRFYQWHFDGSLYSIPPPRVGCLLAVRTPKGPDVTVRWDDGTGTEMKIAPGSTAMVAGSRALELLDDETRNIVMHSRIEYAPHAFVWMSTAHSTRLGHLLETEGLEKPLDKLPPWEKDKVCIYPMVWTNPKTGEKSLQVHGQGAFKLYLKDSPDGKEKVVDDLKEVRAFMNK
;
A
#
# COMPACT_ATOMS: atom_id res chain seq x y z
N MET A 1 10.15 20.55 15.01
CA MET A 1 9.45 19.54 14.18
C MET A 1 9.16 20.20 12.83
N LEU A 2 9.26 19.46 11.72
CA LEU A 2 8.91 20.02 10.41
C LEU A 2 7.40 20.33 10.38
N SER A 3 7.03 21.45 9.78
CA SER A 3 5.63 21.71 9.39
C SER A 3 5.25 20.81 8.20
N PRO A 4 3.94 20.58 7.97
CA PRO A 4 3.45 19.84 6.80
C PRO A 4 4.00 20.39 5.48
N GLN A 5 4.04 21.72 5.32
CA GLN A 5 4.58 22.39 4.14
C GLN A 5 6.09 22.12 3.95
N GLN A 6 6.85 22.06 5.05
CA GLN A 6 8.28 21.73 5.00
C GLN A 6 8.52 20.26 4.66
N GLN A 7 7.71 19.34 5.20
CA GLN A 7 7.77 17.92 4.85
C GLN A 7 7.44 17.73 3.37
N TYR A 8 6.36 18.34 2.89
CA TYR A 8 5.99 18.36 1.47
C TYR A 8 7.15 18.83 0.59
N ARG A 9 7.73 20.00 0.91
CA ARG A 9 8.85 20.58 0.15
C ARG A 9 10.09 19.67 0.14
N LEU A 10 10.39 19.00 1.25
CA LEU A 10 11.49 18.04 1.33
C LEU A 10 11.25 16.86 0.40
N THR A 11 10.08 16.23 0.47
CA THR A 11 9.74 15.08 -0.38
C THR A 11 9.72 15.44 -1.86
N SER A 12 9.10 16.57 -2.23
CA SER A 12 9.04 17.01 -3.63
C SER A 12 10.42 17.30 -4.23
N SER A 13 11.43 17.62 -3.40
CA SER A 13 12.78 17.90 -3.89
C SER A 13 13.48 16.67 -4.49
N PHE A 14 13.01 15.45 -4.21
CA PHE A 14 13.54 14.20 -4.78
C PHE A 14 12.96 13.87 -6.17
N ASP A 15 11.89 14.54 -6.57
CA ASP A 15 11.27 14.36 -7.89
C ASP A 15 10.87 15.71 -8.51
N PRO A 16 11.85 16.50 -8.99
CA PRO A 16 11.58 17.83 -9.55
C PRO A 16 10.76 17.80 -10.84
N ASP A 17 10.62 16.63 -11.48
CA ASP A 17 9.85 16.45 -12.70
C ASP A 17 8.35 16.26 -12.41
N GLU A 18 7.99 15.89 -11.18
CA GLU A 18 6.61 15.73 -10.74
C GLU A 18 5.98 17.09 -10.41
N THR A 19 5.16 17.61 -11.33
CA THR A 19 4.59 18.96 -11.26
C THR A 19 3.10 18.99 -10.91
N THR A 20 2.44 17.83 -10.83
CA THR A 20 0.98 17.78 -10.59
C THR A 20 0.65 17.99 -9.11
N GLY A 21 1.60 17.73 -8.21
CA GLY A 21 1.39 17.80 -6.78
C GLY A 21 0.44 16.73 -6.23
N GLY A 22 0.01 15.77 -7.06
CA GLY A 22 -0.78 14.63 -6.62
C GLY A 22 0.05 13.57 -5.91
N PHE A 23 1.37 13.50 -6.20
CA PHE A 23 2.25 12.39 -5.85
C PHE A 23 1.64 11.02 -6.17
N ALA A 24 2.30 9.96 -5.71
CA ALA A 24 1.89 8.57 -5.77
C ALA A 24 0.38 8.32 -5.69
N HIS A 25 -0.34 9.00 -4.80
CA HIS A 25 -1.74 8.73 -4.47
C HIS A 25 -2.75 9.58 -5.27
N GLY A 26 -2.29 10.59 -6.03
CA GLY A 26 -3.16 11.55 -6.70
C GLY A 26 -3.85 12.52 -5.75
N ALA A 27 -4.73 13.34 -6.30
CA ALA A 27 -5.60 14.17 -5.47
C ALA A 27 -6.60 13.25 -4.77
N ASP A 28 -6.40 13.03 -3.46
CA ASP A 28 -7.39 12.33 -2.65
C ASP A 28 -8.73 13.07 -2.79
N PRO A 29 -9.86 12.37 -2.95
CA PRO A 29 -11.16 13.03 -2.93
C PRO A 29 -11.50 13.49 -1.51
N PHE A 30 -12.41 14.47 -1.42
CA PHE A 30 -13.06 14.81 -0.16
C PHE A 30 -13.98 13.65 0.26
N LEU A 31 -13.45 12.72 1.06
CA LEU A 31 -14.17 11.53 1.50
C LEU A 31 -14.63 11.61 2.96
N THR A 32 -14.10 12.57 3.72
CA THR A 32 -14.42 12.75 5.13
C THR A 32 -15.08 14.11 5.36
N SER A 33 -16.11 14.16 6.20
CA SER A 33 -16.67 15.41 6.69
C SER A 33 -16.82 15.37 8.20
N HIS A 34 -16.43 16.44 8.88
CA HIS A 34 -16.60 16.58 10.32
C HIS A 34 -17.10 17.99 10.64
N ASN A 35 -18.22 18.10 11.35
CA ASN A 35 -18.87 19.37 11.68
C ASN A 35 -19.04 20.32 10.47
N GLY A 36 -19.42 19.76 9.31
CA GLY A 36 -19.63 20.52 8.07
C GLY A 36 -18.36 20.88 7.30
N ILE A 37 -17.17 20.58 7.83
CA ILE A 37 -15.88 20.79 7.15
C ILE A 37 -15.52 19.53 6.38
N LYS A 38 -15.20 19.70 5.09
CA LYS A 38 -14.72 18.61 4.22
C LYS A 38 -13.22 18.42 4.39
N ILE A 39 -12.79 17.17 4.55
CA ILE A 39 -11.40 16.75 4.72
C ILE A 39 -11.08 15.75 3.62
N TYR A 40 -9.91 15.90 3.01
CA TYR A 40 -9.41 14.98 1.99
C TYR A 40 -8.95 13.67 2.63
N GLY A 41 -9.18 12.55 1.94
CA GLY A 41 -8.88 11.21 2.46
C GLY A 41 -9.95 10.69 3.43
N ILE A 42 -9.66 9.53 4.03
CA ILE A 42 -10.59 8.77 4.89
C ILE A 42 -10.29 9.01 6.38
N PRO A 43 -11.21 8.72 7.31
CA PRO A 43 -10.98 8.96 8.76
C PRO A 43 -9.76 8.23 9.35
N LYS A 44 -9.36 7.11 8.74
CA LYS A 44 -8.18 6.31 9.14
C LYS A 44 -6.85 6.81 8.56
N ARG A 45 -6.90 7.66 7.53
CA ARG A 45 -5.75 8.28 6.84
C ARG A 45 -6.17 9.66 6.31
N PRO A 46 -6.48 10.62 7.19
CA PRO A 46 -6.92 11.93 6.75
C PRO A 46 -5.72 12.74 6.27
N ALA A 47 -5.93 13.50 5.20
CA ALA A 47 -4.97 14.49 4.74
C ALA A 47 -5.00 15.74 5.63
N ILE A 48 -3.85 16.39 5.80
CA ILE A 48 -3.72 17.62 6.57
C ILE A 48 -4.37 18.77 5.79
N PRO A 49 -5.39 19.49 6.33
CA PRO A 49 -6.14 20.50 5.58
C PRO A 49 -5.30 21.62 4.96
N VAL A 50 -4.26 22.10 5.65
CA VAL A 50 -3.37 23.16 5.15
C VAL A 50 -2.29 22.65 4.16
N GLN A 51 -2.15 21.33 3.98
CA GLN A 51 -1.26 20.69 3.01
C GLN A 51 -1.75 19.26 2.70
N PRO A 52 -2.76 19.09 1.83
CA PRO A 52 -3.44 17.80 1.62
C PRO A 52 -2.57 16.66 1.07
N GLN A 53 -1.37 16.96 0.58
CA GLN A 53 -0.37 15.98 0.16
C GLN A 53 0.33 15.28 1.33
N VAL A 54 0.11 15.75 2.56
CA VAL A 54 0.65 15.14 3.77
C VAL A 54 -0.51 14.53 4.54
N HIS A 55 -0.42 13.23 4.83
CA HIS A 55 -1.43 12.49 5.60
C HIS A 55 -0.98 12.24 7.03
N ILE A 56 -1.95 12.12 7.93
CA ILE A 56 -1.71 11.65 9.29
C ILE A 56 -1.99 10.15 9.36
N LEU A 57 -1.01 9.42 9.89
CA LEU A 57 -1.14 8.01 10.26
C LEU A 57 -1.10 7.92 11.79
N GLY A 58 -2.07 7.23 12.38
CA GLY A 58 -2.14 7.07 13.83
C GLY A 58 -3.55 6.81 14.32
N ARG A 59 -3.80 7.11 15.60
CA ARG A 59 -5.10 6.97 16.25
C ARG A 59 -5.26 8.01 17.36
N GLY A 60 -6.48 8.50 17.53
CA GLY A 60 -6.91 9.30 18.66
C GLY A 60 -7.02 10.80 18.36
N PRO A 61 -7.26 11.62 19.40
CA PRO A 61 -7.52 13.04 19.24
C PRO A 61 -6.27 13.80 18.81
N LEU A 62 -6.50 14.81 17.97
CA LEU A 62 -5.48 15.77 17.58
C LEU A 62 -5.38 16.92 18.60
N PRO A 63 -4.22 17.61 18.70
CA PRO A 63 -4.13 18.87 19.45
C PRO A 63 -5.15 19.91 18.96
N GLN A 64 -5.46 20.88 19.82
CA GLN A 64 -6.27 22.04 19.40
C GLN A 64 -5.57 22.81 18.27
N GLU A 65 -6.37 23.33 17.33
CA GLU A 65 -5.91 24.08 16.15
C GLU A 65 -4.84 23.34 15.30
N HIS A 66 -4.84 22.01 15.32
CA HIS A 66 -3.85 21.22 14.61
C HIS A 66 -4.04 21.32 13.08
N TYR A 67 -3.25 22.19 12.43
CA TYR A 67 -3.11 22.26 10.97
C TYR A 67 -4.43 22.35 10.18
N GLY A 68 -5.43 23.04 10.73
CA GLY A 68 -6.73 23.26 10.08
C GLY A 68 -7.73 22.10 10.23
N PHE A 69 -7.42 21.08 11.03
CA PHE A 69 -8.41 20.09 11.42
C PHE A 69 -9.52 20.74 12.27
N PRO A 70 -10.79 20.31 12.12
CA PRO A 70 -11.87 20.74 12.99
C PRO A 70 -11.57 20.39 14.46
N PRO A 71 -12.09 21.18 15.42
CA PRO A 71 -12.02 20.81 16.84
C PRO A 71 -12.66 19.43 17.06
N ASP A 72 -12.11 18.67 18.00
CA ASP A 72 -12.57 17.33 18.40
C ASP A 72 -12.47 16.25 17.31
N PHE A 73 -11.78 16.54 16.19
CA PHE A 73 -11.47 15.52 15.20
C PHE A 73 -10.50 14.48 15.76
N GLU A 74 -10.88 13.20 15.67
CA GLU A 74 -10.04 12.06 16.05
C GLU A 74 -9.66 11.23 14.83
N VAL A 75 -8.37 10.92 14.70
CA VAL A 75 -7.88 9.99 13.69
C VAL A 75 -8.32 8.58 14.08
N GLN A 76 -8.96 7.87 13.17
CA GLN A 76 -9.37 6.48 13.43
C GLN A 76 -8.19 5.54 13.25
N GLY A 77 -8.05 4.57 14.16
CA GLY A 77 -7.07 3.50 13.99
C GLY A 77 -7.47 2.54 12.87
N ILE A 78 -6.46 1.87 12.32
CA ILE A 78 -6.65 0.73 11.44
C ILE A 78 -6.69 -0.54 12.30
N ASP A 79 -7.63 -1.44 12.00
CA ASP A 79 -7.70 -2.78 12.59
C ASP A 79 -7.66 -3.83 11.46
N HIS A 80 -6.95 -4.94 11.66
CA HIS A 80 -6.87 -5.99 10.63
C HIS A 80 -8.24 -6.63 10.39
N GLU A 81 -9.15 -6.62 11.38
CA GLU A 81 -10.51 -7.14 11.22
C GLU A 81 -11.30 -6.45 10.11
N ASP A 82 -10.96 -5.21 9.77
CA ASP A 82 -11.63 -4.44 8.72
C ASP A 82 -11.25 -4.89 7.29
N PHE A 83 -10.17 -5.65 7.13
CA PHE A 83 -9.60 -5.94 5.80
C PHE A 83 -9.18 -7.40 5.62
N HIS A 84 -8.75 -8.08 6.67
CA HIS A 84 -8.28 -9.47 6.58
C HIS A 84 -9.46 -10.43 6.62
N LEU A 85 -9.33 -11.56 5.93
CA LEU A 85 -10.32 -12.63 6.05
C LEU A 85 -10.18 -13.37 7.41
N PRO A 86 -11.28 -13.85 8.02
CA PRO A 86 -11.21 -14.70 9.21
C PRO A 86 -10.32 -15.96 9.07
N PRO A 87 -9.81 -16.52 10.19
CA PRO A 87 -9.98 -16.04 11.55
C PRO A 87 -9.06 -14.84 11.85
N HIS A 88 -9.61 -13.92 12.63
CA HIS A 88 -8.90 -12.79 13.20
C HIS A 88 -8.13 -13.20 14.45
N ILE A 89 -7.16 -12.41 14.86
CA ILE A 89 -6.51 -12.55 16.16
C ILE A 89 -7.58 -12.37 17.25
N PRO A 90 -7.78 -13.33 18.18
CA PRO A 90 -8.74 -13.18 19.26
C PRO A 90 -8.49 -11.91 20.08
N SER A 91 -9.55 -11.27 20.56
CA SER A 91 -9.43 -9.99 21.28
C SER A 91 -8.53 -10.08 22.51
N GLU A 92 -8.59 -11.16 23.29
CA GLU A 92 -7.71 -11.40 24.45
C GLU A 92 -6.22 -11.44 24.05
N GLU A 93 -5.90 -12.09 22.93
CA GLU A 93 -4.53 -12.17 22.42
C GLU A 93 -4.05 -10.82 21.90
N ARG A 94 -4.92 -10.09 21.19
CA ARG A 94 -4.62 -8.75 20.68
C ARG A 94 -4.40 -7.74 21.82
N GLU A 95 -5.23 -7.80 22.86
CA GLU A 95 -5.10 -6.98 24.08
C GLU A 95 -3.83 -7.30 24.87
N SER A 96 -3.34 -8.54 24.80
CA SER A 96 -2.05 -8.95 25.37
C SER A 96 -0.84 -8.72 24.44
N GLY A 97 -1.06 -8.10 23.27
CA GLY A 97 -0.01 -7.60 22.38
C GLY A 97 0.23 -8.44 21.12
N ALA A 98 -0.60 -9.42 20.79
CA ALA A 98 -0.54 -10.09 19.50
C ALA A 98 -0.97 -9.17 18.35
N SER A 99 -0.25 -9.22 17.23
CA SER A 99 -0.48 -8.40 16.05
C SER A 99 -0.12 -9.18 14.78
N ARG A 100 -0.44 -8.61 13.61
CA ARG A 100 -0.08 -9.13 12.29
C ARG A 100 0.20 -7.98 11.31
N PHE A 101 0.82 -8.28 10.18
CA PHE A 101 1.00 -7.30 9.12
C PHE A 101 -0.34 -6.94 8.49
N TYR A 102 -0.70 -5.65 8.51
CA TYR A 102 -1.95 -5.19 7.90
C TYR A 102 -1.91 -5.30 6.37
N GLN A 103 -0.83 -4.80 5.76
CA GLN A 103 -0.70 -4.73 4.31
C GLN A 103 0.78 -4.59 3.89
N TRP A 104 1.22 -5.38 2.92
CA TRP A 104 2.49 -5.18 2.23
C TRP A 104 2.25 -4.47 0.89
N HIS A 105 2.90 -3.34 0.71
CA HIS A 105 2.75 -2.53 -0.49
C HIS A 105 3.97 -1.62 -0.70
N PHE A 106 4.06 -1.07 -1.91
CA PHE A 106 4.74 0.21 -2.13
C PHE A 106 3.68 1.29 -2.35
N ASP A 107 4.00 2.54 -2.05
CA ASP A 107 3.07 3.66 -2.24
C ASP A 107 2.75 3.88 -3.72
N GLY A 108 1.47 3.96 -4.07
CA GLY A 108 1.03 4.24 -5.43
C GLY A 108 -0.48 4.15 -5.56
N SER A 109 -1.06 5.01 -6.38
CA SER A 109 -2.47 4.98 -6.79
C SER A 109 -2.76 3.77 -7.67
N LEU A 110 -1.71 3.25 -8.33
CA LEU A 110 -1.74 2.17 -9.31
C LEU A 110 -2.66 2.49 -10.50
N TYR A 111 -2.95 3.78 -10.70
CA TYR A 111 -3.77 4.29 -11.78
C TYR A 111 -3.38 5.73 -12.13
N SER A 112 -3.11 5.99 -13.41
CA SER A 112 -2.77 7.29 -14.00
C SER A 112 -1.49 7.96 -13.51
N ILE A 113 -0.96 7.61 -12.35
CA ILE A 113 0.16 8.29 -11.71
C ILE A 113 1.27 7.26 -11.40
N PRO A 114 2.53 7.54 -11.76
CA PRO A 114 3.64 6.65 -11.44
C PRO A 114 3.87 6.53 -9.92
N PRO A 115 4.44 5.42 -9.44
CA PRO A 115 4.90 5.30 -8.06
C PRO A 115 5.93 6.39 -7.73
N PRO A 116 5.99 6.86 -6.46
CA PRO A 116 6.89 7.91 -6.07
C PRO A 116 8.33 7.41 -6.06
N ARG A 117 9.29 8.28 -6.37
CA ARG A 117 10.71 7.96 -6.23
C ARG A 117 11.12 7.79 -4.76
N VAL A 118 10.51 8.54 -3.85
CA VAL A 118 10.81 8.56 -2.41
C VAL A 118 9.51 8.75 -1.62
N GLY A 119 9.33 7.95 -0.56
CA GLY A 119 8.33 8.18 0.50
C GLY A 119 8.97 8.84 1.73
N CYS A 120 8.20 9.63 2.48
CA CYS A 120 8.68 10.32 3.69
C CYS A 120 7.71 10.15 4.86
N LEU A 121 8.19 9.56 5.95
CA LEU A 121 7.46 9.43 7.21
C LEU A 121 8.15 10.28 8.29
N LEU A 122 7.37 11.14 8.94
CA LEU A 122 7.79 11.93 10.09
C LEU A 122 7.13 11.38 11.36
N ALA A 123 7.93 10.81 12.25
CA ALA A 123 7.43 10.37 13.57
C ALA A 123 7.18 11.60 14.47
N VAL A 124 5.91 11.96 14.65
CA VAL A 124 5.48 13.07 15.52
C VAL A 124 5.28 12.58 16.96
N ARG A 125 4.48 11.53 17.11
CA ARG A 125 4.20 10.87 18.38
C ARG A 125 4.13 9.38 18.12
N THR A 126 5.04 8.61 18.72
CA THR A 126 5.02 7.16 18.63
C THR A 126 4.21 6.57 19.78
N PRO A 127 3.52 5.43 19.57
CA PRO A 127 2.97 4.64 20.66
C PRO A 127 4.06 4.27 21.67
N LYS A 128 3.68 4.15 22.94
CA LYS A 128 4.55 3.69 24.03
C LYS A 128 3.91 2.49 24.69
N GLY A 129 4.72 1.55 25.15
CA GLY A 129 4.23 0.33 25.79
C GLY A 129 5.22 -0.82 25.64
N PRO A 130 4.85 -2.03 26.11
CA PRO A 130 5.62 -3.24 25.81
C PRO A 130 5.63 -3.52 24.31
N ASP A 131 6.60 -4.33 23.88
CA ASP A 131 6.65 -4.82 22.51
C ASP A 131 5.38 -5.63 22.17
N VAL A 132 4.93 -5.50 20.93
CA VAL A 132 3.91 -6.35 20.34
C VAL A 132 4.57 -7.56 19.68
N THR A 133 3.87 -8.70 19.67
CA THR A 133 4.29 -9.90 18.98
C THR A 133 3.57 -9.94 17.63
N VAL A 134 4.29 -9.64 16.55
CA VAL A 134 3.77 -9.78 15.18
C VAL A 134 3.91 -11.23 14.75
N ARG A 135 2.80 -11.83 14.31
CA ARG A 135 2.73 -13.18 13.78
C ARG A 135 2.57 -13.15 12.27
N TRP A 136 3.24 -14.08 11.60
CA TRP A 136 3.08 -14.26 10.15
C TRP A 136 1.77 -14.98 9.83
N ASP A 137 1.28 -15.84 10.75
CA ASP A 137 0.03 -16.60 10.59
C ASP A 137 -0.08 -17.35 9.23
N ASP A 138 1.07 -17.76 8.69
CA ASP A 138 1.25 -18.44 7.40
C ASP A 138 1.48 -19.96 7.56
N GLY A 139 1.31 -20.47 8.78
CA GLY A 139 1.53 -21.87 9.13
C GLY A 139 2.97 -22.23 9.51
N THR A 140 3.93 -21.30 9.39
CA THR A 140 5.32 -21.53 9.80
C THR A 140 5.53 -21.39 11.31
N GLY A 141 4.61 -20.72 12.01
CA GLY A 141 4.76 -20.33 13.42
C GLY A 141 5.77 -19.20 13.63
N THR A 142 6.16 -18.49 12.57
CA THR A 142 7.11 -17.37 12.67
C THR A 142 6.47 -16.18 13.38
N GLU A 143 7.20 -15.66 14.36
CA GLU A 143 6.80 -14.48 15.14
C GLU A 143 8.00 -13.55 15.38
N MET A 144 7.72 -12.27 15.60
CA MET A 144 8.73 -11.26 15.93
C MET A 144 8.19 -10.27 16.95
N LYS A 145 8.99 -9.97 17.99
CA LYS A 145 8.70 -8.86 18.90
C LYS A 145 9.17 -7.54 18.29
N ILE A 146 8.30 -6.54 18.27
CA ILE A 146 8.60 -5.19 17.76
C ILE A 146 8.02 -4.13 18.68
N ALA A 147 8.62 -2.94 18.66
CA ALA A 147 8.05 -1.78 19.34
C ALA A 147 6.69 -1.41 18.72
N PRO A 148 5.73 -0.92 19.53
CA PRO A 148 4.42 -0.55 19.02
C PRO A 148 4.51 0.63 18.05
N GLY A 149 3.79 0.54 16.93
CA GLY A 149 3.81 1.56 15.87
C GLY A 149 5.01 1.48 14.92
N SER A 150 5.84 0.42 15.00
CA SER A 150 6.88 0.15 14.01
C SER A 150 6.31 -0.16 12.63
N THR A 151 7.05 0.24 11.59
CA THR A 151 6.77 -0.11 10.19
C THR A 151 7.83 -1.09 9.70
N ALA A 152 7.41 -2.24 9.17
CA ALA A 152 8.33 -3.19 8.56
C ALA A 152 8.61 -2.80 7.10
N MET A 153 9.85 -3.04 6.67
CA MET A 153 10.31 -2.73 5.32
C MET A 153 11.03 -3.96 4.75
N VAL A 154 10.81 -4.24 3.47
CA VAL A 154 11.55 -5.27 2.72
C VAL A 154 12.32 -4.57 1.59
N ALA A 155 13.60 -4.90 1.46
CA ALA A 155 14.39 -4.46 0.32
C ALA A 155 14.01 -5.28 -0.91
N GLY A 156 13.46 -4.62 -1.95
CA GLY A 156 13.07 -5.28 -3.19
C GLY A 156 14.23 -5.98 -3.90
N SER A 157 15.47 -5.49 -3.78
CA SER A 157 16.68 -6.15 -4.28
C SER A 157 16.93 -7.48 -3.57
N ARG A 158 16.82 -7.48 -2.23
CA ARG A 158 16.94 -8.73 -1.45
C ARG A 158 15.81 -9.70 -1.76
N ALA A 159 14.57 -9.22 -1.91
CA ALA A 159 13.44 -10.05 -2.29
C ALA A 159 13.67 -10.73 -3.66
N LEU A 160 14.17 -9.99 -4.65
CA LEU A 160 14.52 -10.53 -5.97
C LEU A 160 15.60 -11.61 -5.90
N GLU A 161 16.62 -11.43 -5.05
CA GLU A 161 17.68 -12.42 -4.86
C GLU A 161 17.21 -13.73 -4.21
N LEU A 162 16.16 -13.66 -3.39
CA LEU A 162 15.62 -14.78 -2.63
C LEU A 162 14.67 -15.67 -3.45
N LEU A 163 14.14 -15.17 -4.57
CA LEU A 163 13.32 -15.97 -5.48
C LEU A 163 14.11 -17.17 -6.01
N ASP A 164 13.43 -18.29 -6.27
CA ASP A 164 14.03 -19.39 -7.02
C ASP A 164 14.42 -18.95 -8.44
N ASP A 165 15.32 -19.69 -9.10
CA ASP A 165 15.87 -19.30 -10.40
C ASP A 165 14.80 -19.17 -11.49
N GLU A 166 13.78 -20.04 -11.48
CA GLU A 166 12.69 -20.01 -12.46
C GLU A 166 11.84 -18.76 -12.26
N THR A 167 11.35 -18.52 -11.05
CA THR A 167 10.51 -17.36 -10.72
C THR A 167 11.27 -16.06 -10.95
N ARG A 168 12.54 -16.00 -10.52
CA ARG A 168 13.42 -14.84 -10.74
C ARG A 168 13.57 -14.53 -12.22
N ASN A 169 13.84 -15.53 -13.05
CA ASN A 169 13.99 -15.37 -14.49
C ASN A 169 12.67 -14.87 -15.13
N ILE A 170 11.52 -15.37 -14.68
CA ILE A 170 10.22 -14.89 -15.16
C ILE A 170 10.01 -13.42 -14.81
N VAL A 171 10.13 -13.02 -13.53
CA VAL A 171 9.82 -11.64 -13.10
C VAL A 171 10.74 -10.61 -13.75
N MET A 172 11.97 -11.00 -14.10
CA MET A 172 12.95 -10.16 -14.80
C MET A 172 12.50 -9.71 -16.20
N HIS A 173 11.57 -10.44 -16.82
CA HIS A 173 11.09 -10.20 -18.19
C HIS A 173 9.60 -9.93 -18.27
N SER A 174 8.92 -9.88 -17.13
CA SER A 174 7.47 -9.84 -17.03
C SER A 174 6.95 -8.46 -16.61
N ARG A 175 5.66 -8.22 -16.86
CA ARG A 175 4.96 -7.01 -16.46
C ARG A 175 3.69 -7.36 -15.67
N ILE A 176 3.33 -6.46 -14.77
CA ILE A 176 2.11 -6.49 -13.97
C ILE A 176 1.19 -5.34 -14.39
N GLU A 177 -0.06 -5.65 -14.66
CA GLU A 177 -1.15 -4.69 -14.88
C GLU A 177 -1.99 -4.60 -13.61
N TYR A 178 -2.20 -3.38 -13.14
CA TYR A 178 -3.02 -3.11 -11.96
C TYR A 178 -4.46 -2.77 -12.35
N ALA A 179 -5.41 -3.04 -11.46
CA ALA A 179 -6.80 -2.70 -11.70
C ALA A 179 -6.99 -1.16 -11.78
N PRO A 180 -7.85 -0.65 -12.67
CA PRO A 180 -8.22 0.77 -12.64
C PRO A 180 -8.85 1.09 -11.29
N HIS A 181 -8.50 2.25 -10.70
CA HIS A 181 -8.94 2.62 -9.36
C HIS A 181 -8.73 1.49 -8.34
N ALA A 182 -7.54 0.86 -8.32
CA ALA A 182 -7.24 -0.40 -7.62
C ALA A 182 -7.81 -0.50 -6.19
N PHE A 183 -7.70 0.57 -5.40
CA PHE A 183 -8.22 0.59 -4.02
C PHE A 183 -9.76 0.57 -3.94
N VAL A 184 -10.45 1.16 -4.92
CA VAL A 184 -11.92 1.06 -5.03
C VAL A 184 -12.30 -0.34 -5.53
N TRP A 185 -11.57 -0.86 -6.51
CA TRP A 185 -11.77 -2.20 -7.05
C TRP A 185 -11.68 -3.27 -5.96
N MET A 186 -10.66 -3.22 -5.10
CA MET A 186 -10.47 -4.21 -4.04
C MET A 186 -11.25 -3.93 -2.74
N SER A 187 -11.95 -2.80 -2.61
CA SER A 187 -12.50 -2.32 -1.33
C SER A 187 -13.50 -3.25 -0.63
N THR A 188 -14.03 -4.25 -1.32
CA THR A 188 -15.00 -5.23 -0.80
C THR A 188 -14.43 -6.64 -0.68
N ALA A 189 -13.19 -6.84 -1.13
CA ALA A 189 -12.46 -8.10 -0.98
C ALA A 189 -11.57 -8.07 0.26
N HIS A 190 -11.20 -9.25 0.75
CA HIS A 190 -10.36 -9.38 1.93
C HIS A 190 -8.90 -9.68 1.57
N SER A 191 -8.00 -9.16 2.39
CA SER A 191 -6.59 -9.50 2.36
C SER A 191 -6.34 -10.91 2.88
N THR A 192 -5.32 -11.55 2.33
CA THR A 192 -4.70 -12.73 2.94
C THR A 192 -4.12 -12.38 4.31
N ARG A 193 -3.92 -13.39 5.18
CA ARG A 193 -3.43 -13.18 6.56
C ARG A 193 -2.09 -12.48 6.66
N LEU A 194 -1.20 -12.72 5.68
CA LEU A 194 0.10 -12.08 5.60
C LEU A 194 0.05 -10.63 5.11
N GLY A 195 -1.10 -10.17 4.61
CA GLY A 195 -1.25 -8.80 4.12
C GLY A 195 -0.69 -8.55 2.71
N HIS A 196 -0.17 -9.57 2.02
CA HIS A 196 0.54 -9.41 0.74
C HIS A 196 -0.35 -9.55 -0.50
N LEU A 197 -1.51 -10.20 -0.36
CA LEU A 197 -2.44 -10.51 -1.46
C LEU A 197 -3.89 -10.32 -1.01
N LEU A 198 -4.81 -10.50 -1.96
CA LEU A 198 -6.24 -10.63 -1.69
C LEU A 198 -6.66 -12.10 -1.81
N GLU A 199 -7.67 -12.48 -1.04
CA GLU A 199 -8.32 -13.77 -1.15
C GLU A 199 -9.12 -13.88 -2.45
N THR A 200 -9.25 -15.09 -2.99
CA THR A 200 -9.98 -15.34 -4.25
C THR A 200 -11.45 -15.63 -3.98
N GLU A 201 -12.18 -14.59 -3.59
CA GLU A 201 -13.58 -14.67 -3.16
C GLU A 201 -14.57 -14.08 -4.17
N GLY A 202 -14.06 -13.41 -5.23
CA GLY A 202 -14.89 -12.77 -6.26
C GLY A 202 -15.69 -11.57 -5.73
N LEU A 203 -15.21 -10.93 -4.67
CA LEU A 203 -15.85 -9.80 -4.02
C LEU A 203 -15.36 -8.44 -4.54
N GLU A 204 -14.38 -8.42 -5.43
CA GLU A 204 -13.89 -7.18 -6.04
C GLU A 204 -15.01 -6.50 -6.84
N LYS A 205 -15.01 -5.16 -6.87
CA LYS A 205 -16.03 -4.42 -7.60
C LYS A 205 -15.90 -4.68 -9.10
N PRO A 206 -16.99 -5.00 -9.81
CA PRO A 206 -16.98 -5.10 -11.27
C PRO A 206 -16.48 -3.81 -11.94
N LEU A 207 -15.76 -3.94 -13.06
CA LEU A 207 -15.13 -2.79 -13.74
C LEU A 207 -16.15 -1.72 -14.21
N ASP A 208 -17.39 -2.12 -14.50
CA ASP A 208 -18.50 -1.24 -14.89
C ASP A 208 -19.15 -0.50 -13.70
N LYS A 209 -18.76 -0.86 -12.47
CA LYS A 209 -19.20 -0.22 -11.21
C LYS A 209 -18.12 0.66 -10.59
N LEU A 210 -16.95 0.74 -11.21
CA LEU A 210 -15.90 1.66 -10.81
C LEU A 210 -16.24 3.10 -11.24
N PRO A 211 -15.60 4.12 -10.62
CA PRO A 211 -15.60 5.46 -11.20
C PRO A 211 -15.13 5.41 -12.67
N PRO A 212 -15.58 6.33 -13.53
CA PRO A 212 -15.14 6.37 -14.93
C PRO A 212 -13.62 6.27 -15.04
N TRP A 213 -13.16 5.41 -15.94
CA TRP A 213 -11.75 5.13 -16.12
C TRP A 213 -11.43 4.92 -17.61
N GLU A 214 -10.22 5.34 -17.98
CA GLU A 214 -9.67 5.17 -19.31
C GLU A 214 -8.54 4.14 -19.31
N LYS A 215 -8.44 3.36 -20.38
CA LYS A 215 -7.50 2.23 -20.48
C LYS A 215 -6.05 2.67 -20.55
N ASP A 216 -5.76 3.80 -21.18
CA ASP A 216 -4.42 4.38 -21.30
C ASP A 216 -3.86 4.90 -19.96
N LYS A 217 -4.73 5.10 -18.96
CA LYS A 217 -4.34 5.43 -17.59
C LYS A 217 -4.08 4.19 -16.72
N VAL A 218 -4.36 2.98 -17.21
CA VAL A 218 -4.07 1.75 -16.47
C VAL A 218 -2.56 1.57 -16.36
N CYS A 219 -2.08 1.35 -15.13
CA CYS A 219 -0.67 1.19 -14.87
C CYS A 219 -0.22 -0.24 -15.20
N ILE A 220 0.70 -0.35 -16.17
CA ILE A 220 1.38 -1.60 -16.52
C ILE A 220 2.88 -1.39 -16.29
N TYR A 221 3.45 -2.05 -15.28
CA TYR A 221 4.83 -1.88 -14.87
C TYR A 221 5.65 -3.15 -15.04
N PRO A 222 6.97 -3.06 -15.32
CA PRO A 222 7.88 -4.18 -15.13
C PRO A 222 7.78 -4.70 -13.70
N MET A 223 7.83 -6.02 -13.51
CA MET A 223 7.83 -6.59 -12.15
C MET A 223 9.15 -6.34 -11.41
N VAL A 224 10.23 -6.06 -12.16
CA VAL A 224 11.54 -5.69 -11.64
C VAL A 224 11.88 -4.26 -12.06
N TRP A 225 12.03 -3.38 -11.07
CA TRP A 225 12.53 -2.03 -11.26
C TRP A 225 14.06 -2.03 -11.29
N THR A 226 14.64 -1.21 -12.17
CA THR A 226 16.09 -0.97 -12.22
C THR A 226 16.37 0.46 -11.79
N ASN A 227 17.18 0.63 -10.75
CA ASN A 227 17.57 1.94 -10.27
C ASN A 227 18.35 2.68 -11.36
N PRO A 228 17.88 3.86 -11.83
CA PRO A 228 18.52 4.57 -12.94
C PRO A 228 19.88 5.18 -12.58
N LYS A 229 20.23 5.24 -11.28
CA LYS A 229 21.52 5.75 -10.80
C LYS A 229 22.52 4.64 -10.53
N THR A 230 22.09 3.54 -9.92
CA THR A 230 23.01 2.46 -9.48
C THR A 230 22.96 1.23 -10.38
N GLY A 231 21.92 1.06 -11.19
CA GLY A 231 21.67 -0.16 -11.96
C GLY A 231 21.16 -1.34 -11.12
N GLU A 232 20.99 -1.16 -9.80
CA GLU A 232 20.47 -2.20 -8.90
C GLU A 232 19.05 -2.59 -9.33
N LYS A 233 18.77 -3.90 -9.31
CA LYS A 233 17.47 -4.45 -9.67
C LYS A 233 16.71 -4.81 -8.40
N SER A 234 15.43 -4.48 -8.37
CA SER A 234 14.56 -4.72 -7.23
C SER A 234 13.22 -5.25 -7.69
N LEU A 235 12.73 -6.30 -7.03
CA LEU A 235 11.34 -6.72 -7.17
C LEU A 235 10.44 -5.57 -6.71
N GLN A 236 9.53 -5.12 -7.57
CA GLN A 236 8.62 -4.01 -7.31
C GLN A 236 7.21 -4.41 -7.77
N VAL A 237 6.50 -5.08 -6.87
CA VAL A 237 5.16 -5.62 -7.13
C VAL A 237 4.22 -5.27 -6.00
N HIS A 238 2.95 -5.01 -6.32
CA HIS A 238 1.90 -4.78 -5.35
C HIS A 238 0.79 -5.83 -5.54
N GLY A 239 0.91 -6.95 -4.83
CA GLY A 239 0.08 -8.14 -5.07
C GLY A 239 -1.43 -7.92 -4.99
N GLN A 240 -1.90 -7.10 -4.05
CA GLN A 240 -3.33 -6.85 -3.87
C GLN A 240 -3.99 -6.08 -5.02
N GLY A 241 -3.25 -5.21 -5.72
CA GLY A 241 -3.78 -4.45 -6.86
C GLY A 241 -3.63 -5.19 -8.20
N ALA A 242 -2.98 -6.35 -8.21
CA ALA A 242 -2.64 -7.10 -9.42
C ALA A 242 -3.92 -7.59 -10.12
N PHE A 243 -4.14 -7.13 -11.35
CA PHE A 243 -5.31 -7.48 -12.15
C PHE A 243 -4.97 -8.48 -13.26
N LYS A 244 -3.81 -8.31 -13.90
CA LYS A 244 -3.35 -9.17 -14.99
C LYS A 244 -1.82 -9.23 -15.01
N LEU A 245 -1.27 -10.35 -15.45
CA LEU A 245 0.17 -10.53 -15.63
C LEU A 245 0.51 -10.81 -17.10
N TYR A 246 1.64 -10.27 -17.52
CA TYR A 246 2.27 -10.50 -18.82
C TYR A 246 3.59 -11.21 -18.59
N LEU A 247 3.55 -12.54 -18.55
CA LEU A 247 4.66 -13.38 -18.12
C LEU A 247 5.54 -13.79 -19.31
N LYS A 248 6.86 -13.72 -19.12
CA LYS A 248 7.87 -14.15 -20.09
C LYS A 248 9.02 -14.84 -19.36
N ASP A 249 9.54 -15.91 -19.94
CA ASP A 249 10.70 -16.67 -19.42
C ASP A 249 12.05 -16.16 -19.97
N SER A 250 12.04 -15.18 -20.88
CA SER A 250 13.25 -14.64 -21.50
C SER A 250 12.92 -13.31 -22.20
N PRO A 251 13.92 -12.48 -22.54
CA PRO A 251 13.70 -11.21 -23.23
C PRO A 251 12.92 -11.37 -24.55
N ASP A 252 13.17 -12.45 -25.28
CA ASP A 252 12.56 -12.75 -26.59
C ASP A 252 11.52 -13.88 -26.53
N GLY A 253 11.22 -14.36 -25.32
CA GLY A 253 10.28 -15.44 -25.07
C GLY A 253 8.83 -15.06 -25.43
N LYS A 254 7.99 -16.09 -25.61
CA LYS A 254 6.56 -15.88 -25.86
C LYS A 254 5.90 -15.32 -24.60
N GLU A 255 5.16 -14.22 -24.76
CA GLU A 255 4.37 -13.65 -23.68
C GLU A 255 3.13 -14.54 -23.39
N LYS A 256 3.00 -14.97 -22.13
CA LYS A 256 1.79 -15.59 -21.59
C LYS A 256 1.00 -14.52 -20.84
N VAL A 257 -0.21 -14.23 -21.30
CA VAL A 257 -1.16 -13.40 -20.57
C VAL A 257 -1.88 -14.25 -19.53
N VAL A 258 -1.93 -13.77 -18.30
CA VAL A 258 -2.67 -14.39 -17.18
C VAL A 258 -3.66 -13.36 -16.65
N ASP A 259 -4.95 -13.58 -16.90
CA ASP A 259 -6.06 -12.68 -16.54
C ASP A 259 -7.13 -13.35 -15.66
N ASP A 260 -7.00 -14.65 -15.36
CA ASP A 260 -7.73 -15.30 -14.28
C ASP A 260 -7.13 -14.89 -12.94
N LEU A 261 -7.93 -14.25 -12.07
CA LEU A 261 -7.44 -13.71 -10.79
C LEU A 261 -6.88 -14.79 -9.86
N LYS A 262 -7.38 -16.03 -9.92
CA LYS A 262 -6.86 -17.13 -9.13
C LYS A 262 -5.44 -17.48 -9.60
N GLU A 263 -5.21 -17.54 -10.91
CA GLU A 263 -3.88 -17.75 -11.48
C GLU A 263 -2.93 -16.58 -11.22
N VAL A 264 -3.40 -15.34 -11.33
CA VAL A 264 -2.62 -14.14 -10.99
C VAL A 264 -2.13 -14.23 -9.54
N ARG A 265 -3.03 -14.50 -8.60
CA ARG A 265 -2.71 -14.59 -7.16
C ARG A 265 -1.82 -15.78 -6.85
N ALA A 266 -2.05 -16.93 -7.49
CA ALA A 266 -1.19 -18.10 -7.34
C ALA A 266 0.25 -17.82 -7.79
N PHE A 267 0.44 -17.05 -8.87
CA PHE A 267 1.77 -16.62 -9.29
C PHE A 267 2.38 -15.61 -8.32
N MET A 268 1.61 -14.59 -7.90
CA MET A 268 2.08 -13.57 -6.98
C MET A 268 2.42 -14.08 -5.57
N ASN A 269 1.96 -15.29 -5.22
CA ASN A 269 2.27 -15.94 -3.94
C ASN A 269 3.57 -16.76 -3.97
N LYS A 270 4.17 -16.96 -5.14
CA LYS A 270 5.50 -17.59 -5.26
C LYS A 270 6.59 -16.60 -4.87
#